data_AF-A0A9D7PCH6-F1
#
_entry.id   AF-A0A9D7PCH6-F1
#
_cell.length_a   1.000
_cell.length_b   1.000
_cell.length_c   1.000
_cell.angle_alpha   90.00
_cell.angle_beta   90.00
_cell.angle_gamma   90.00
#
_symmetry.space_group_name_H-M   'P 1'
#
loop_
_entity.id
_entity.type
_entity.pdbx_description
1 polymer ?
#
loop_
_entity_poly.entity_id
_entity_poly.type
_entity_poly.pdbx_seq_one_letter_code
_entity_poly.pdbx_strand_id
1 'polypeptide(L)'
;MSVKLALTLAEPYRVISRYDSAINLPPEPAIGPRPDRKDGESDDEFRARAEAWAAPLREWGKPLRVARETGDYKPILKDGEQPTIFVLRQITATEWTAIDSALARVDGSRAAMLLLARIGVLRLEGDAPTAANLAPEVDAAFPELGKIQPPRFVDLFTGTERILLELAEVIVDRRHTPPN
;
A
#
# COMPACT_ATOMS: atom_id res chain seq x y z
N MET A 1 22.89 12.32 -28.94
CA MET A 1 22.32 12.10 -27.60
C MET A 1 21.82 10.66 -27.54
N SER A 2 22.45 9.82 -26.72
CA SER A 2 22.03 8.43 -26.56
C SER A 2 20.75 8.43 -25.71
N VAL A 3 19.62 8.10 -26.33
CA VAL A 3 18.42 7.73 -25.59
C VAL A 3 18.78 6.43 -24.89
N LYS A 4 19.11 6.50 -23.60
CA LYS A 4 19.15 5.32 -22.74
C LYS A 4 17.74 4.72 -22.80
N LEU A 5 17.57 3.70 -23.63
CA LEU A 5 16.50 2.73 -23.49
C LEU A 5 16.72 2.04 -22.15
N ALA A 6 16.09 2.57 -21.11
CA ALA A 6 16.16 2.03 -19.78
C ALA A 6 15.36 0.72 -19.76
N LEU A 7 16.06 -0.41 -19.95
CA LEU A 7 15.61 -1.71 -19.44
C LEU A 7 15.83 -1.76 -17.90
N THR A 8 15.46 -0.71 -17.17
CA THR A 8 15.45 -0.75 -15.70
C THR A 8 14.09 -1.26 -15.27
N LEU A 9 14.00 -2.57 -15.10
CA LEU A 9 13.05 -3.12 -14.14
C LEU A 9 13.26 -2.38 -12.81
N ALA A 10 12.25 -1.59 -12.43
CA ALA A 10 11.88 -1.32 -11.05
C ALA A 10 12.81 -0.52 -10.13
N GLU A 11 12.85 0.81 -10.26
CA GLU A 11 13.25 1.64 -9.12
C GLU A 11 12.25 1.49 -7.97
N PRO A 12 12.72 1.36 -6.71
CA PRO A 12 11.85 1.41 -5.55
C PRO A 12 11.03 2.71 -5.54
N TYR A 13 9.77 2.61 -5.17
CA TYR A 13 8.88 3.78 -5.07
C TYR A 13 8.62 4.12 -3.61
N ARG A 14 8.30 5.39 -3.36
CA ARG A 14 8.16 5.94 -2.01
C ARG A 14 6.69 6.17 -1.72
N VAL A 15 6.22 5.68 -0.58
CA VAL A 15 4.83 5.83 -0.14
C VAL A 15 4.80 6.41 1.26
N ILE A 16 3.93 7.40 1.47
CA ILE A 16 3.53 7.88 2.79
C ILE A 16 2.08 7.42 3.03
N SER A 17 1.83 6.87 4.22
CA SER A 17 0.49 6.42 4.64
C SER A 17 -0.40 7.62 4.93
N ARG A 18 -1.70 7.54 4.61
CA ARG A 18 -2.68 8.58 4.96
C ARG A 18 -2.85 8.77 6.47
N TYR A 19 -2.43 7.77 7.24
CA TYR A 19 -2.50 7.79 8.70
C TYR A 19 -1.23 8.34 9.36
N ASP A 20 -0.23 8.72 8.56
CA ASP A 20 0.98 9.38 9.03
C ASP A 20 0.64 10.77 9.62
N SER A 21 1.29 11.12 10.72
CA SER A 21 1.02 12.38 11.44
C SER A 21 1.38 13.63 10.63
N ALA A 22 2.30 13.52 9.67
CA ALA A 22 2.70 14.61 8.79
C ALA A 22 1.70 14.85 7.64
N ILE A 23 0.77 13.93 7.38
CA ILE A 23 -0.26 14.12 6.35
C ILE A 23 -1.28 15.18 6.79
N ASN A 24 -1.59 16.09 5.86
CA ASN A 24 -2.58 17.15 5.98
C ASN A 24 -3.73 16.92 4.98
N LEU A 25 -4.48 15.84 5.16
CA LEU A 25 -5.73 15.62 4.44
C LEU A 25 -6.92 16.02 5.33
N PRO A 26 -8.00 16.55 4.76
CA PRO A 26 -9.24 16.73 5.52
C PRO A 26 -9.72 15.38 6.07
N PRO A 27 -10.55 15.37 7.13
CA PRO A 27 -11.12 14.12 7.65
C PRO A 27 -11.82 13.32 6.55
N GLU A 28 -11.71 11.99 6.62
CA GLU A 28 -12.40 11.08 5.69
C GLU A 28 -13.92 11.30 5.79
N PRO A 29 -14.65 11.41 4.66
CA PRO A 29 -16.09 11.59 4.67
C PRO A 29 -16.83 10.46 5.40
N ALA A 30 -17.71 10.81 6.33
CA ALA A 30 -18.55 9.85 7.07
C ALA A 30 -19.76 9.40 6.23
N ILE A 31 -19.53 8.54 5.23
CA ILE A 31 -20.57 8.11 4.25
C ILE A 31 -21.27 6.80 4.61
N GLY A 32 -21.04 6.27 5.81
CA GLY A 32 -21.64 5.01 6.27
C GLY A 32 -21.03 3.76 5.61
N PRO A 33 -21.55 2.56 5.92
CA PRO A 33 -21.02 1.31 5.40
C PRO A 33 -21.24 1.18 3.89
N ARG A 34 -20.38 0.39 3.23
CA ARG A 34 -20.53 0.05 1.82
C ARG A 34 -21.92 -0.58 1.60
N PRO A 35 -22.65 -0.16 0.55
CA PRO A 35 -23.95 -0.75 0.24
C PRO A 35 -23.80 -2.22 -0.14
N ASP A 36 -24.58 -3.07 0.52
CA ASP A 36 -24.82 -4.44 0.07
C ASP A 36 -25.85 -4.47 -1.06
N ARG A 37 -25.76 -5.53 -1.88
CA ARG A 37 -26.74 -5.78 -2.95
C ARG A 37 -28.09 -6.14 -2.34
N LYS A 38 -29.16 -5.51 -2.83
CA LYS A 38 -30.52 -5.81 -2.37
C LYS A 38 -31.12 -6.98 -3.16
N ASP A 39 -32.03 -7.70 -2.53
CA ASP A 39 -32.80 -8.77 -3.19
C ASP A 39 -33.59 -8.21 -4.38
N GLY A 40 -33.44 -8.84 -5.55
CA GLY A 40 -34.12 -8.44 -6.79
C GLY A 40 -33.56 -7.17 -7.47
N GLU A 41 -32.49 -6.56 -6.94
CA GLU A 41 -31.83 -5.40 -7.55
C GLU A 41 -31.04 -5.82 -8.79
N SER A 42 -31.20 -5.07 -9.88
CA SER A 42 -30.42 -5.27 -11.10
C SER A 42 -28.95 -4.91 -10.89
N ASP A 43 -28.06 -5.46 -11.72
CA ASP A 43 -26.63 -5.16 -11.67
C ASP A 43 -26.36 -3.65 -11.87
N ASP A 44 -27.12 -3.02 -12.76
CA ASP A 44 -26.97 -1.60 -13.07
C ASP A 44 -27.40 -0.70 -11.90
N GLU A 45 -28.52 -1.01 -11.24
CA GLU A 45 -28.98 -0.27 -10.07
C GLU A 45 -28.01 -0.42 -8.90
N PHE A 46 -27.53 -1.64 -8.64
CA PHE A 46 -26.53 -1.88 -7.60
C PHE A 46 -25.24 -1.11 -7.89
N ARG A 47 -24.74 -1.16 -9.13
CA ARG A 47 -23.53 -0.45 -9.55
C ARG A 47 -23.68 1.05 -9.40
N ALA A 48 -24.80 1.63 -9.84
CA ALA A 48 -25.04 3.07 -9.73
C ALA A 48 -25.05 3.52 -8.26
N ARG A 49 -25.68 2.74 -7.37
CA ARG A 49 -25.72 3.02 -5.93
C ARG A 49 -24.36 2.87 -5.26
N ALA A 50 -23.62 1.82 -5.60
CA ALA A 50 -22.25 1.61 -5.12
C ALA A 50 -21.30 2.72 -5.58
N GLU A 51 -21.44 3.18 -6.84
CA GLU A 51 -20.65 4.26 -7.41
C GLU A 51 -20.94 5.61 -6.74
N ALA A 52 -22.22 5.92 -6.52
CA ALA A 52 -22.66 7.12 -5.80
C ALA A 52 -22.16 7.13 -4.35
N TRP A 53 -22.18 5.97 -3.69
CA TRP A 53 -21.59 5.80 -2.36
C TRP A 53 -20.06 5.99 -2.40
N ALA A 54 -19.35 5.43 -3.38
CA ALA A 54 -17.89 5.51 -3.45
C ALA A 54 -17.36 6.87 -3.95
N ALA A 55 -18.19 7.69 -4.60
CA ALA A 55 -17.76 8.95 -5.22
C ALA A 55 -17.11 9.94 -4.24
N PRO A 56 -17.69 10.24 -3.05
CA PRO A 56 -17.06 11.12 -2.07
C PRO A 56 -15.69 10.62 -1.61
N LEU A 57 -15.52 9.31 -1.39
CA LEU A 57 -14.23 8.74 -0.99
C LEU A 57 -13.17 8.85 -2.09
N ARG A 58 -13.57 8.65 -3.35
CA ARG A 58 -12.64 8.80 -4.50
C ARG A 58 -12.17 10.22 -4.68
N GLU A 59 -13.07 11.19 -4.56
CA GLU A 59 -12.72 12.62 -4.64
C GLU A 59 -11.85 13.04 -3.45
N TRP A 60 -12.23 12.62 -2.23
CA TRP A 60 -11.43 12.86 -1.03
C TRP A 60 -10.01 12.28 -1.13
N GLY A 61 -9.88 11.04 -1.63
CA GLY A 61 -8.59 10.36 -1.79
C GLY A 61 -7.76 10.82 -3.00
N LYS A 62 -8.29 11.70 -3.85
CA LYS A 62 -7.63 12.15 -5.08
C LYS A 62 -6.26 12.80 -4.83
N PRO A 63 -6.08 13.74 -3.87
CA PRO A 63 -4.77 14.34 -3.62
C PRO A 63 -3.72 13.30 -3.21
N LEU A 64 -4.10 12.33 -2.37
CA LEU A 64 -3.21 11.24 -1.94
C LEU A 64 -2.79 10.34 -3.10
N ARG A 65 -3.72 10.02 -4.01
CA ARG A 65 -3.44 9.21 -5.19
C ARG A 65 -2.46 9.91 -6.13
N VAL A 66 -2.69 11.20 -6.41
CA VAL A 66 -1.78 12.02 -7.22
C VAL A 66 -0.39 12.07 -6.58
N ALA A 67 -0.30 12.24 -5.27
CA ALA A 67 0.99 12.21 -4.56
C ALA A 67 1.69 10.85 -4.68
N ARG A 68 0.95 9.72 -4.59
CA ARG A 68 1.49 8.37 -4.79
C ARG A 68 1.94 8.09 -6.22
N GLU A 69 1.26 8.64 -7.20
CA GLU A 69 1.56 8.45 -8.62
C GLU A 69 2.78 9.28 -9.03
N THR A 70 2.85 10.53 -8.57
CA THR A 70 3.92 11.48 -8.93
C THR A 70 5.13 11.43 -8.01
N GLY A 71 4.98 10.89 -6.80
CA GLY A 71 5.96 10.99 -5.73
C GLY A 71 6.03 12.36 -5.04
N ASP A 72 5.23 13.35 -5.48
CA ASP A 72 5.19 14.67 -4.87
C ASP A 72 4.11 14.75 -3.77
N TYR A 73 4.56 14.59 -2.53
CA TYR A 73 3.70 14.68 -1.35
C TYR A 73 3.59 16.10 -0.78
N LYS A 74 4.39 17.06 -1.24
CA LYS A 74 4.41 18.42 -0.68
C LYS A 74 3.02 19.06 -0.54
N PRO A 75 2.08 18.91 -1.51
CA PRO A 75 0.77 19.54 -1.40
C PRO A 75 -0.12 18.99 -0.27
N ILE A 76 0.21 17.83 0.29
CA ILE A 76 -0.61 17.13 1.30
C ILE A 76 0.17 16.87 2.59
N LEU A 77 1.33 17.51 2.77
CA LEU A 77 2.09 17.48 4.02
C LEU A 77 1.82 18.74 4.84
N LYS A 78 1.92 18.60 6.16
CA LYS A 78 1.96 19.74 7.09
C LYS A 78 3.32 20.44 6.95
N ASP A 79 3.31 21.76 7.01
CA ASP A 79 4.55 22.55 6.93
C ASP A 79 5.50 22.22 8.08
N GLY A 80 6.75 21.89 7.75
CA GLY A 80 7.82 21.63 8.72
C GLY A 80 7.83 20.22 9.35
N GLU A 81 6.81 19.39 9.10
CA GLU A 81 6.74 18.01 9.58
C GLU A 81 7.55 17.07 8.67
N GLN A 82 8.22 16.07 9.26
CA GLN A 82 8.89 15.01 8.50
C GLN A 82 8.01 13.75 8.47
N PRO A 83 7.58 13.28 7.30
CA PRO A 83 6.77 12.06 7.21
C PRO A 83 7.61 10.80 7.39
N THR A 84 6.98 9.71 7.83
CA THR A 84 7.53 8.36 7.66
C THR A 84 7.35 7.92 6.22
N ILE A 85 8.46 7.63 5.54
CA ILE A 85 8.46 7.23 4.14
C ILE A 85 8.75 5.73 4.06
N PHE A 86 7.82 4.98 3.47
CA PHE A 86 7.99 3.57 3.14
C PHE A 86 8.59 3.44 1.75
N VAL A 87 9.78 2.85 1.67
CA VAL A 87 10.42 2.53 0.39
C VAL A 87 9.99 1.14 -0.02
N LEU A 88 9.19 1.06 -1.08
CA LEU A 88 8.61 -0.17 -1.57
C LEU A 88 9.35 -0.66 -2.81
N ARG A 89 9.61 -1.97 -2.90
CA ARG A 89 10.07 -2.58 -4.15
C ARG A 89 8.90 -2.74 -5.12
N GLN A 90 9.19 -2.71 -6.43
CA GLN A 90 8.22 -3.24 -7.38
C GLN A 90 8.26 -4.77 -7.35
N ILE A 91 7.10 -5.38 -7.52
CA ILE A 91 6.92 -6.82 -7.52
C ILE A 91 6.60 -7.23 -8.95
N THR A 92 7.46 -8.04 -9.55
CA THR A 92 7.28 -8.53 -10.92
C THR A 92 6.14 -9.54 -11.00
N ALA A 93 5.60 -9.75 -12.20
CA ALA A 93 4.54 -10.74 -12.43
C ALA A 93 4.94 -12.16 -11.96
N THR A 94 6.21 -12.54 -12.12
CA THR A 94 6.72 -13.83 -11.66
C THR A 94 6.73 -13.95 -10.15
N GLU A 95 7.12 -12.88 -9.45
CA GLU A 95 7.13 -12.84 -7.98
C GLU A 95 5.71 -12.88 -7.41
N TRP A 96 4.73 -12.28 -8.11
CA TRP A 96 3.32 -12.36 -7.73
C TRP A 96 2.79 -13.80 -7.67
N THR A 97 3.24 -14.70 -8.55
CA THR A 97 2.83 -16.12 -8.49
C THR A 97 3.25 -16.79 -7.17
N ALA A 98 4.47 -16.51 -6.69
CA ALA A 98 4.95 -17.05 -5.42
C ALA A 98 4.19 -16.41 -4.23
N ILE A 99 3.93 -15.10 -4.31
CA ILE A 99 3.16 -14.36 -3.31
C ILE A 99 1.74 -14.91 -3.21
N ASP A 100 1.03 -15.10 -4.32
CA ASP A 100 -0.33 -15.65 -4.33
C ASP A 100 -0.38 -17.03 -3.67
N SER A 101 0.63 -17.87 -3.95
CA SER A 101 0.76 -19.20 -3.34
C SER A 101 1.03 -19.15 -1.83
N ALA A 102 1.74 -18.13 -1.36
CA ALA A 102 1.96 -17.88 0.07
C ALA A 102 0.68 -17.35 0.73
N LEU A 103 0.02 -16.36 0.13
CA LEU A 103 -1.20 -15.75 0.66
C LEU A 103 -2.36 -16.75 0.74
N ALA A 104 -2.45 -17.71 -0.18
CA ALA A 104 -3.44 -18.78 -0.14
C ALA A 104 -3.29 -19.73 1.08
N ARG A 105 -2.11 -19.74 1.72
CA ARG A 105 -1.84 -20.52 2.95
C ARG A 105 -2.01 -19.71 4.24
N VAL A 106 -2.31 -18.42 4.14
CA VAL A 106 -2.46 -17.53 5.30
C VAL A 106 -3.93 -17.40 5.66
N ASP A 107 -4.27 -17.80 6.88
CA ASP A 107 -5.62 -17.68 7.39
C ASP A 107 -5.93 -16.22 7.77
N GLY A 108 -6.88 -15.63 7.06
CA GLY A 108 -7.44 -14.31 7.34
C GLY A 108 -6.78 -13.15 6.59
N SER A 109 -7.62 -12.22 6.14
CA SER A 109 -7.22 -11.07 5.32
C SER A 109 -6.17 -10.19 6.01
N ARG A 110 -6.28 -9.99 7.33
CA ARG A 110 -5.33 -9.20 8.10
C ARG A 110 -3.92 -9.79 8.04
N ALA A 111 -3.78 -11.09 8.29
CA ALA A 111 -2.47 -11.74 8.27
C ALA A 111 -1.85 -11.72 6.86
N ALA A 112 -2.67 -11.91 5.83
CA ALA A 112 -2.26 -11.80 4.43
C ALA A 112 -1.73 -10.40 4.08
N MET A 113 -2.42 -9.34 4.52
CA MET A 113 -1.98 -7.95 4.30
C MET A 113 -0.67 -7.63 5.05
N LEU A 114 -0.51 -8.11 6.29
CA LEU A 114 0.74 -7.92 7.03
C LEU A 114 1.91 -8.64 6.36
N LEU A 115 1.70 -9.83 5.80
CA LEU A 115 2.71 -10.53 4.99
C LEU A 115 3.06 -9.72 3.73
N LEU A 116 2.07 -9.17 3.01
CA LEU A 116 2.30 -8.30 1.85
C LEU A 116 3.13 -7.07 2.19
N ALA A 117 2.85 -6.40 3.31
CA ALA A 117 3.65 -5.27 3.76
C ALA A 117 5.12 -5.68 4.01
N ARG A 118 5.35 -6.84 4.62
CA ARG A 118 6.71 -7.39 4.82
C ARG A 118 7.43 -7.69 3.52
N ILE A 119 6.72 -8.18 2.50
CA ILE A 119 7.26 -8.47 1.16
C ILE A 119 7.62 -7.18 0.43
N GLY A 120 6.74 -6.17 0.49
CA GLY A 120 6.87 -4.95 -0.31
C GLY A 120 7.84 -3.92 0.27
N VAL A 121 7.96 -3.81 1.60
CA VAL A 121 8.79 -2.77 2.23
C VAL A 121 10.27 -3.16 2.26
N LEU A 122 11.12 -2.31 1.68
CA LEU A 122 12.58 -2.47 1.73
C LEU A 122 13.20 -1.82 2.97
N ARG A 123 12.72 -0.62 3.32
CA ARG A 123 13.20 0.20 4.43
C ARG A 123 12.25 1.37 4.70
N LEU A 124 12.48 2.05 5.80
CA LEU A 124 11.87 3.31 6.21
C LEU A 124 12.87 4.45 6.06
N GLU A 125 12.37 5.61 5.66
CA GLU A 125 13.11 6.88 5.57
C GLU A 125 12.30 8.02 6.23
N GLY A 126 12.88 9.21 6.35
CA GLY A 126 12.24 10.36 6.99
C GLY A 126 12.35 10.28 8.52
N ASP A 127 11.24 10.50 9.23
CA ASP A 127 11.20 10.52 10.71
C ASP A 127 11.29 9.12 11.35
N ALA A 128 11.40 8.06 10.54
CA ALA A 128 11.60 6.71 11.05
C ALA A 128 12.98 6.56 11.72
N PRO A 129 13.07 6.07 12.97
CA PRO A 129 14.35 5.77 13.61
C PRO A 129 15.17 4.81 12.74
N THR A 130 16.46 5.08 12.55
CA THR A 130 17.32 4.19 11.73
C THR A 130 17.35 2.76 12.27
N ALA A 131 17.20 2.58 13.58
CA ALA A 131 17.09 1.25 14.21
C ALA A 131 15.86 0.45 13.78
N ALA A 132 14.83 1.09 13.21
CA ALA A 132 13.66 0.45 12.62
C ALA A 132 13.95 -0.17 11.24
N ASN A 133 15.10 0.15 10.63
CA ASN A 133 15.55 -0.47 9.38
C ASN A 133 16.20 -1.81 9.64
N LEU A 134 15.35 -2.83 9.66
CA LEU A 134 15.77 -4.22 9.82
C LEU A 134 16.28 -4.77 8.49
N ALA A 135 17.29 -5.64 8.57
CA ALA A 135 17.75 -6.38 7.39
C ALA A 135 16.68 -7.41 6.97
N PRO A 136 16.35 -7.51 5.67
CA PRO A 136 15.48 -8.57 5.18
C PRO A 136 16.08 -9.97 5.42
N GLU A 137 15.23 -10.90 5.81
CA GLU A 137 15.56 -12.27 6.21
C GLU A 137 14.72 -13.27 5.42
N VAL A 138 15.20 -14.51 5.28
CA VAL A 138 14.39 -15.61 4.73
C VAL A 138 13.36 -16.00 5.77
N ASP A 139 12.08 -15.97 5.39
CA ASP A 139 11.01 -16.42 6.26
C ASP A 139 10.90 -17.94 6.25
N ALA A 140 10.94 -18.57 7.43
CA ALA A 140 10.91 -20.02 7.54
C ALA A 140 9.57 -20.66 7.10
N ALA A 141 8.46 -19.93 7.21
CA ALA A 141 7.14 -20.41 6.78
C ALA A 141 6.91 -20.19 5.27
N PHE A 142 7.64 -19.25 4.67
CA PHE A 142 7.50 -18.83 3.27
C PHE A 142 8.87 -18.67 2.57
N PRO A 143 9.71 -19.72 2.52
CA PRO A 143 11.06 -19.62 1.97
C PRO A 143 11.08 -19.24 0.47
N GLU A 144 10.02 -19.57 -0.26
CA GLU A 144 9.85 -19.23 -1.69
C GLU A 144 9.72 -17.73 -1.97
N LEU A 145 9.43 -16.91 -0.96
CA LEU A 145 9.35 -15.45 -1.10
C LEU A 145 10.73 -14.77 -1.12
N GLY A 146 11.80 -15.53 -0.84
CA GLY A 146 13.14 -14.98 -0.69
C GLY A 146 13.30 -14.17 0.60
N LYS A 147 14.12 -13.11 0.55
CA LYS A 147 14.34 -12.24 1.72
C LYS A 147 13.27 -11.15 1.79
N ILE A 148 12.55 -11.10 2.91
CA ILE A 148 11.50 -10.13 3.20
C ILE A 148 11.74 -9.49 4.56
N GLN A 149 10.98 -8.45 4.92
CA GLN A 149 11.08 -7.92 6.29
C GLN A 149 10.75 -9.03 7.31
N PRO A 150 11.50 -9.11 8.42
CA PRO A 150 11.25 -10.10 9.46
C PRO A 150 9.92 -9.83 10.18
N PRO A 151 9.34 -10.79 10.91
CA PRO A 151 8.08 -10.57 11.64
C PRO A 151 8.12 -9.38 12.59
N ARG A 152 9.26 -9.17 13.26
CA ARG A 152 9.50 -8.04 14.17
C ARG A 152 9.43 -6.65 13.52
N PHE A 153 9.43 -6.57 12.19
CA PHE A 153 9.13 -5.33 11.47
C PHE A 153 7.67 -4.91 11.67
N VAL A 154 6.74 -5.86 11.63
CA VAL A 154 5.30 -5.59 11.83
C VAL A 154 5.04 -5.16 13.26
N ASP A 155 5.77 -5.72 14.23
CA ASP A 155 5.64 -5.39 15.65
C ASP A 155 5.92 -3.90 15.94
N LEU A 156 6.76 -3.24 15.12
CA LEU A 156 7.02 -1.79 15.19
C LEU A 156 5.76 -0.93 14.99
N PHE A 157 4.72 -1.49 14.36
CA PHE A 157 3.48 -0.80 14.02
C PHE A 157 2.29 -1.29 14.87
N THR A 158 2.55 -1.98 15.98
CA THR A 158 1.51 -2.36 16.94
C THR A 158 0.74 -1.13 17.41
N GLY A 159 -0.59 -1.14 17.33
CA GLY A 159 -1.45 0.03 17.62
C GLY A 159 -1.59 1.04 16.48
N THR A 160 -0.85 0.88 15.39
CA THR A 160 -0.95 1.68 14.16
C THR A 160 -1.04 0.82 12.90
N GLU A 161 -1.55 -0.42 13.04
CA GLU A 161 -1.52 -1.45 11.99
C GLU A 161 -2.23 -1.02 10.71
N ARG A 162 -3.18 -0.10 10.81
CA ARG A 162 -3.83 0.56 9.67
C ARG A 162 -2.85 1.13 8.64
N ILE A 163 -1.66 1.55 9.07
CA ILE A 163 -0.56 2.00 8.19
C ILE A 163 -0.10 0.83 7.31
N LEU A 164 0.21 -0.32 7.91
CA LEU A 164 0.66 -1.50 7.18
C LEU A 164 -0.43 -2.09 6.29
N LEU A 165 -1.69 -2.07 6.73
CA LEU A 165 -2.82 -2.52 5.92
C LEU A 165 -2.99 -1.64 4.68
N GLU A 166 -2.89 -0.32 4.82
CA GLU A 166 -2.93 0.60 3.68
C GLU A 166 -1.75 0.37 2.72
N LEU A 167 -0.54 0.12 3.24
CA LEU A 167 0.60 -0.19 2.38
C LEU A 167 0.38 -1.48 1.57
N ALA A 168 -0.22 -2.49 2.19
CA ALA A 168 -0.59 -3.72 1.49
C ALA A 168 -1.59 -3.45 0.35
N GLU A 169 -2.60 -2.61 0.59
CA GLU A 169 -3.55 -2.18 -0.46
C GLU A 169 -2.82 -1.46 -1.60
N VAL A 170 -1.91 -0.53 -1.29
CA VAL A 170 -1.11 0.17 -2.32
C VAL A 170 -0.26 -0.81 -3.14
N ILE A 171 0.33 -1.82 -2.51
CA ILE A 171 1.11 -2.85 -3.20
C ILE A 171 0.22 -3.67 -4.15
N VAL A 172 -0.99 -4.02 -3.70
CA VAL A 172 -1.97 -4.77 -4.51
C VAL A 172 -2.49 -3.92 -5.68
N ASP A 173 -2.77 -2.63 -5.47
CA ASP A 173 -3.23 -1.74 -6.56
C ASP A 173 -2.17 -1.60 -7.66
N ARG A 174 -0.90 -1.57 -7.28
CA ARG A 174 0.22 -1.54 -8.23
C ARG A 174 0.36 -2.81 -9.05
N ARG A 175 -0.13 -3.96 -8.57
CA ARG A 175 -0.25 -5.19 -9.39
C ARG A 175 -1.13 -4.99 -10.61
N HIS A 176 -2.21 -4.21 -10.45
CA HIS A 176 -3.24 -3.99 -11.47
C HIS A 176 -2.96 -2.78 -12.35
N THR A 177 -1.93 -2.00 -12.02
CA THR A 177 -1.49 -0.84 -12.81
C THR A 177 -0.32 -1.27 -13.70
N PRO A 178 -0.42 -1.19 -15.04
CA PRO A 178 0.70 -1.51 -15.91
C PRO A 178 1.89 -0.58 -15.60
N PRO A 179 3.15 -1.06 -15.71
CA PRO A 179 4.31 -0.19 -15.59
C PRO A 179 4.22 0.89 -16.67
N ASN A 180 4.28 2.17 -16.25
CA ASN A 180 4.42 3.30 -17.15
C ASN A 180 5.78 3.28 -17.88
#